data_AF-A0A1I7E0B2-F1
#
_entry.id   AF-A0A1I7E0B2-F1
#
_cell.length_a   1.000
_cell.length_b   1.000
_cell.length_c   1.000
_cell.angle_alpha   90.00
_cell.angle_beta   90.00
_cell.angle_gamma   90.00
#
_symmetry.space_group_name_H-M   'P 1'
#
loop_
_entity.id
_entity.type
_entity.pdbx_description
1 polymer ?
#
loop_
_entity_poly.entity_id
_entity_poly.type
_entity_poly.pdbx_seq_one_letter_code
_entity_poly.pdbx_strand_id
1 'polypeptide(L)'
;MSDLIEVVLENLTESNISKLLFTLVGKFKNIENIECSEEIYLLGNKISDVDIENFKKLQTDATIILKLHHLKVNDVILNHVLLRLVKYDNKYDIDFTFDDKDISSKLDTSILLHLHDYISELGNHFGATQWFAGVEPAIDQKTRFFTNYELGPLKL
;
A
#
# COMPACT_ATOMS: atom_id res chain seq x y z
N MET A 1 15.40 4.71 -17.43
CA MET A 1 14.14 3.98 -17.22
C MET A 1 13.73 4.26 -15.79
N SER A 2 12.44 4.40 -15.50
CA SER A 2 11.99 4.36 -14.12
C SER A 2 11.59 2.95 -13.78
N ASP A 3 11.87 2.54 -12.55
CA ASP A 3 11.39 1.28 -12.01
C ASP A 3 10.13 1.56 -11.18
N LEU A 4 9.15 0.68 -11.31
CA LEU A 4 7.91 0.74 -10.53
C LEU A 4 8.15 -0.04 -9.24
N ILE A 5 7.93 0.61 -8.09
CA ILE A 5 8.20 0.05 -6.77
C ILE A 5 6.87 -0.28 -6.13
N GLU A 6 6.76 -1.49 -5.60
CA GLU A 6 5.57 -1.98 -4.90
C GLU A 6 5.94 -2.30 -3.45
N VAL A 7 5.07 -1.90 -2.52
CA VAL A 7 5.17 -2.18 -1.09
C VAL A 7 3.89 -2.87 -0.64
N VAL A 8 4.00 -3.99 0.05
CA VAL A 8 2.86 -4.86 0.40
C VAL A 8 2.82 -5.13 1.90
N LEU A 9 1.62 -5.07 2.47
CA LEU A 9 1.23 -5.59 3.79
C LEU A 9 0.28 -6.77 3.56
N GLU A 10 0.76 -7.98 3.79
CA GLU A 10 0.09 -9.22 3.40
C GLU A 10 -0.67 -9.87 4.58
N ASN A 11 -1.84 -10.38 4.25
CA ASN A 11 -2.71 -11.20 5.07
C ASN A 11 -3.05 -10.48 6.39
N LEU A 12 -3.63 -9.30 6.22
CA LEU A 12 -4.17 -8.45 7.27
C LEU A 12 -5.44 -9.05 7.87
N THR A 13 -5.60 -8.86 9.18
CA THR A 13 -6.85 -9.23 9.86
C THR A 13 -7.97 -8.27 9.46
N GLU A 14 -9.16 -8.81 9.16
CA GLU A 14 -10.33 -8.03 8.71
C GLU A 14 -10.68 -6.84 9.61
N SER A 15 -10.54 -7.01 10.93
CA SER A 15 -10.81 -5.98 11.94
C SER A 15 -9.87 -4.77 11.89
N ASN A 16 -8.72 -4.90 11.22
CA ASN A 16 -7.71 -3.85 11.11
C ASN A 16 -7.72 -3.12 9.76
N ILE A 17 -8.40 -3.65 8.73
CA ILE A 17 -8.42 -3.09 7.38
C ILE A 17 -8.84 -1.63 7.38
N SER A 18 -10.01 -1.33 7.96
CA SER A 18 -10.55 0.03 7.95
C SER A 18 -9.58 0.99 8.63
N LYS A 19 -9.04 0.60 9.79
CA LYS A 19 -8.09 1.42 10.56
C LYS A 19 -6.79 1.67 9.80
N LEU A 20 -6.21 0.64 9.19
CA LEU A 20 -4.98 0.77 8.40
C LEU A 20 -5.22 1.63 7.16
N LEU A 21 -6.31 1.39 6.43
CA LEU A 21 -6.65 2.16 5.24
C LEU A 21 -6.84 3.64 5.57
N PHE A 22 -7.57 3.97 6.63
CA PHE A 22 -7.71 5.38 7.06
C PHE A 22 -6.42 5.98 7.60
N THR A 23 -5.58 5.18 8.24
CA THR A 23 -4.24 5.64 8.69
C THR A 23 -3.38 6.01 7.48
N LEU A 24 -3.43 5.21 6.41
CA LEU A 24 -2.73 5.49 5.16
C LEU A 24 -3.35 6.72 4.48
N VAL A 25 -4.65 6.67 4.17
CA VAL A 25 -5.40 7.75 3.48
C VAL A 25 -5.27 9.09 4.21
N GLY A 26 -5.28 9.10 5.54
CA GLY A 26 -5.12 10.31 6.36
C GLY A 26 -3.75 11.00 6.22
N LYS A 27 -2.74 10.33 5.66
CA LYS A 27 -1.43 10.92 5.36
C LYS A 27 -1.32 11.54 3.97
N PHE A 28 -2.31 11.35 3.11
CA PHE A 28 -2.33 11.93 1.77
C PHE A 28 -3.02 13.27 1.76
N LYS A 29 -2.58 14.15 0.85
CA LYS A 29 -3.18 15.47 0.70
C LYS A 29 -4.52 15.40 -0.03
N ASN A 30 -4.58 14.60 -1.10
CA ASN A 30 -5.74 14.49 -1.98
C ASN A 30 -5.92 13.06 -2.48
N ILE A 31 -7.17 12.63 -2.58
CA ILE A 31 -7.60 11.44 -3.32
C ILE A 31 -8.09 11.93 -4.69
N GLU A 32 -7.43 11.49 -5.76
CA GLU A 32 -7.81 11.83 -7.13
C GLU A 32 -9.00 10.98 -7.58
N ASN A 33 -8.87 9.66 -7.41
CA ASN A 33 -9.90 8.72 -7.80
C ASN A 33 -9.98 7.52 -6.86
N ILE A 34 -11.16 6.91 -6.80
CA ILE A 34 -11.43 5.64 -6.13
C ILE A 34 -12.20 4.77 -7.10
N GLU A 35 -11.70 3.56 -7.33
CA GLU A 35 -12.31 2.57 -8.21
C GLU A 35 -12.44 1.25 -7.45
N CYS A 36 -13.42 0.42 -7.82
CA CYS A 36 -13.53 -0.94 -7.33
C CYS A 36 -13.68 -1.88 -8.53
N SER A 37 -13.06 -3.06 -8.48
CA SER A 37 -13.22 -4.07 -9.52
C SER A 37 -14.65 -4.60 -9.61
N GLU A 38 -15.37 -4.58 -8.48
CA GLU A 38 -16.77 -5.01 -8.36
C GLU A 38 -17.72 -3.81 -8.22
N GLU A 39 -18.98 -4.02 -8.57
CA GLU A 39 -20.04 -3.01 -8.46
C GLU A 39 -20.40 -2.74 -6.99
N ILE A 40 -19.67 -1.81 -6.37
CA ILE A 40 -20.04 -1.18 -5.09
C ILE A 40 -20.26 0.31 -5.30
N TYR A 41 -21.23 0.86 -4.56
CA TYR A 41 -21.53 2.28 -4.65
C TYR A 41 -20.48 3.08 -3.87
N LEU A 42 -19.53 3.68 -4.58
CA LEU A 42 -18.51 4.57 -4.01
C LEU A 42 -18.95 6.04 -4.17
N LEU A 43 -19.08 6.76 -3.07
CA LEU A 43 -19.53 8.15 -3.07
C LEU A 43 -18.38 9.13 -3.28
N GLY A 44 -18.16 9.51 -4.54
CA GLY A 44 -17.22 10.59 -4.90
C GLY A 44 -15.77 10.24 -4.60
N ASN A 45 -15.01 11.21 -4.10
CA ASN A 45 -13.55 11.12 -3.98
C ASN A 45 -13.11 10.82 -2.53
N LYS A 46 -13.96 10.18 -1.74
CA LYS A 46 -13.67 9.80 -0.35
C LYS A 46 -14.12 8.37 -0.11
N ILE A 47 -13.27 7.62 0.57
CA ILE A 47 -13.64 6.30 1.09
C ILE A 47 -14.20 6.46 2.51
N SER A 48 -15.29 5.76 2.80
CA SER A 48 -15.94 5.75 4.11
C SER A 48 -15.93 4.35 4.73
N ASP A 49 -16.20 4.26 6.04
CA ASP A 49 -16.34 2.95 6.70
C ASP A 49 -17.40 2.09 6.01
N VAL A 50 -18.51 2.68 5.57
CA VAL A 50 -19.60 1.98 4.89
C VAL A 50 -19.13 1.34 3.59
N ASP A 51 -18.27 2.02 2.83
CA ASP A 51 -17.72 1.49 1.58
C ASP A 51 -16.85 0.26 1.83
N ILE A 52 -15.99 0.33 2.86
CA ILE A 52 -15.12 -0.78 3.26
C ILE A 52 -15.94 -1.96 3.79
N GLU A 53 -16.97 -1.71 4.58
CA GLU A 53 -17.87 -2.77 5.08
C GLU A 53 -18.69 -3.41 3.96
N ASN A 54 -19.09 -2.66 2.94
CA ASN A 54 -19.72 -3.22 1.75
C ASN A 54 -18.75 -4.08 0.93
N PHE A 55 -17.51 -3.61 0.78
CA PHE A 55 -16.44 -4.36 0.12
C PHE A 55 -16.13 -5.70 0.81
N LYS A 56 -16.02 -5.71 2.16
CA LYS A 56 -15.79 -6.95 2.93
C LYS A 56 -16.90 -7.99 2.74
N LYS A 57 -18.15 -7.55 2.54
CA LYS A 57 -19.31 -8.43 2.35
C LYS A 57 -19.39 -9.07 0.97
N LEU A 58 -18.60 -8.62 0.00
CA LEU A 58 -18.55 -9.22 -1.33
C LEU A 58 -18.19 -10.70 -1.20
N GLN A 59 -18.90 -11.55 -1.94
CA GLN A 59 -18.65 -12.99 -1.95
C GLN A 59 -17.54 -13.38 -2.94
N THR A 60 -17.13 -12.43 -3.79
CA THR A 60 -16.05 -12.57 -4.78
C THR A 60 -14.77 -11.93 -4.30
N ASP A 61 -13.68 -12.26 -4.99
CA ASP A 61 -12.43 -11.52 -4.92
C ASP A 61 -12.65 -10.13 -5.52
N ALA A 62 -12.05 -9.13 -4.91
CA ALA A 62 -12.29 -7.74 -5.29
C ALA A 62 -11.10 -6.87 -4.94
N THR A 63 -10.96 -5.73 -5.61
CA THR A 63 -9.93 -4.74 -5.29
C THR A 63 -10.54 -3.35 -5.28
N ILE A 64 -10.28 -2.60 -4.21
CA ILE A 64 -10.44 -1.13 -4.22
C ILE A 64 -9.10 -0.52 -4.58
N ILE A 65 -9.11 0.41 -5.53
CA ILE A 65 -7.95 1.14 -6.02
C ILE A 65 -8.15 2.62 -5.70
N LEU A 66 -7.20 3.22 -5.01
CA LEU A 66 -7.16 4.65 -4.73
C LEU A 66 -5.96 5.27 -5.45
N LYS A 67 -6.21 6.28 -6.27
CA LYS A 67 -5.17 7.13 -6.87
C LYS A 67 -4.94 8.32 -5.96
N LEU A 68 -3.76 8.39 -5.36
CA LEU A 68 -3.46 9.30 -4.27
C LEU A 68 -2.27 10.19 -4.60
N HIS A 69 -2.31 11.42 -4.07
CA HIS A 69 -1.28 12.42 -4.28
C HIS A 69 -0.58 12.79 -2.97
N HIS A 70 0.75 12.93 -3.05
CA HIS A 70 1.61 13.46 -1.99
C HIS A 70 1.52 12.65 -0.68
N LEU A 71 1.89 11.37 -0.74
CA LEU A 71 2.12 10.60 0.49
C LEU A 71 3.35 11.14 1.20
N LYS A 72 3.20 11.51 2.47
CA LYS A 72 4.35 11.82 3.32
C LYS A 72 4.71 10.61 4.18
N VAL A 73 5.86 9.99 3.92
CA VAL A 73 6.48 8.96 4.78
C VAL A 73 7.73 9.57 5.41
N ASN A 74 7.66 9.92 6.69
CA ASN A 74 8.72 10.67 7.38
C ASN A 74 9.10 11.94 6.58
N ASP A 75 10.35 12.03 6.12
CA ASP A 75 10.85 13.16 5.31
C ASP A 75 10.77 12.92 3.79
N VAL A 76 10.18 11.81 3.37
CA VAL A 76 10.02 11.42 1.96
C VAL A 76 8.61 11.78 1.48
N ILE A 77 8.52 12.41 0.31
CA ILE A 77 7.25 12.68 -0.36
C ILE A 77 7.17 11.82 -1.61
N LEU A 78 6.11 11.01 -1.73
CA LEU A 78 5.74 10.29 -2.94
C LEU A 78 4.62 11.06 -3.64
N ASN A 79 4.89 11.58 -4.83
CA ASN A 79 3.99 12.48 -5.53
C ASN A 79 2.72 11.78 -6.01
N HIS A 80 2.88 10.61 -6.63
CA HIS A 80 1.80 9.78 -7.15
C HIS A 80 1.90 8.38 -6.56
N VAL A 81 0.81 7.89 -5.99
CA VAL A 81 0.75 6.57 -5.37
C VAL A 81 -0.56 5.90 -5.76
N LEU A 82 -0.46 4.66 -6.22
CA LEU A 82 -1.59 3.77 -6.39
C LEU A 82 -1.70 2.91 -5.13
N LEU A 83 -2.71 3.14 -4.28
CA LEU A 83 -2.98 2.31 -3.10
C LEU A 83 -4.07 1.30 -3.45
N ARG A 84 -3.84 0.03 -3.16
CA ARG A 84 -4.82 -1.04 -3.38
C ARG A 84 -5.18 -1.71 -2.06
N LEU A 85 -6.47 -1.96 -1.87
CA LEU A 85 -6.99 -2.92 -0.90
C LEU A 85 -7.51 -4.11 -1.68
N VAL A 86 -6.84 -5.25 -1.53
CA VAL A 86 -7.15 -6.48 -2.26
C VAL A 86 -7.83 -7.46 -1.32
N LYS A 87 -8.94 -8.06 -1.76
CA LYS A 87 -9.63 -9.16 -1.09
C LYS A 87 -9.55 -10.40 -1.98
N TYR A 88 -9.05 -11.50 -1.43
CA TYR A 88 -8.97 -12.79 -2.11
C TYR A 88 -9.06 -13.92 -1.11
N ASP A 89 -9.81 -14.99 -1.38
CA ASP A 89 -9.92 -16.16 -0.47
C ASP A 89 -10.23 -15.79 1.00
N ASN A 90 -11.04 -14.75 1.23
CA ASN A 90 -11.33 -14.15 2.55
C ASN A 90 -10.10 -13.61 3.32
N LYS A 91 -9.01 -13.35 2.61
CA LYS A 91 -7.83 -12.63 3.07
C LYS A 91 -7.82 -11.23 2.47
N TYR A 92 -6.98 -10.39 3.08
CA TYR A 92 -6.87 -9.00 2.69
C TYR A 92 -5.42 -8.55 2.69
N ASP A 93 -5.02 -7.91 1.61
CA ASP A 93 -3.73 -7.25 1.48
C ASP A 93 -3.96 -5.76 1.24
N ILE A 94 -3.01 -4.96 1.71
CA ILE A 94 -2.91 -3.58 1.30
C ILE A 94 -1.53 -3.38 0.70
N ASP A 95 -1.49 -2.86 -0.52
CA ASP A 95 -0.26 -2.51 -1.18
C ASP A 95 -0.31 -1.10 -1.74
N PHE A 96 0.85 -0.50 -1.93
CA PHE A 96 0.96 0.73 -2.69
C PHE A 96 2.14 0.69 -3.65
N THR A 97 1.89 1.26 -4.82
CA THR A 97 2.80 1.24 -5.96
C THR A 97 3.08 2.66 -6.44
N PHE A 98 4.35 2.96 -6.74
CA PHE A 98 4.81 4.28 -7.20
C PHE A 98 6.07 4.17 -8.05
N ASP A 99 6.26 5.11 -8.97
CA ASP A 99 7.45 5.20 -9.82
C ASP A 99 8.62 5.78 -9.01
N ASP A 100 9.85 5.30 -9.23
CA ASP A 100 11.04 5.82 -8.55
C ASP A 100 11.29 7.32 -8.79
N LYS A 101 10.79 7.88 -9.89
CA LYS A 101 10.82 9.32 -10.20
C LYS A 101 9.77 10.12 -9.45
N ASP A 102 8.73 9.47 -8.92
CA ASP A 102 7.68 10.14 -8.15
C ASP A 102 8.12 10.45 -6.71
N ILE A 103 9.29 9.94 -6.31
CA ILE A 103 9.92 10.31 -5.05
C ILE A 103 10.51 11.73 -5.21
N SER A 104 10.21 12.62 -4.25
CA SER A 104 10.72 14.01 -4.25
C SER A 104 12.26 14.12 -4.26
N SER A 105 12.95 13.02 -4.00
CA SER A 105 14.40 12.87 -3.96
C SER A 105 14.78 11.55 -4.63
N LYS A 106 16.04 11.42 -5.06
CA LYS A 106 16.53 10.18 -5.67
C LYS A 106 16.35 9.01 -4.70
N LEU A 107 15.77 7.91 -5.17
CA LEU A 107 15.71 6.66 -4.43
C LEU A 107 17.13 6.21 -4.04
N ASP A 108 17.37 6.09 -2.74
CA ASP A 108 18.63 5.62 -2.18
C ASP A 108 18.38 4.75 -0.94
N THR A 109 19.47 4.25 -0.35
CA THR A 109 19.40 3.42 0.85
C THR A 109 18.68 4.11 2.01
N SER A 110 18.81 5.43 2.18
CA SER A 110 18.15 6.15 3.27
C SER A 110 16.64 6.17 3.10
N ILE A 111 16.15 6.39 1.88
CA ILE A 111 14.72 6.39 1.58
C ILE A 111 14.13 5.01 1.77
N LEU A 112 14.84 3.96 1.33
CA LEU A 112 14.41 2.59 1.59
C LEU A 112 14.33 2.26 3.07
N LEU A 113 15.30 2.70 3.87
CA LEU A 113 15.27 2.48 5.32
C LEU A 113 14.09 3.22 5.96
N HIS A 114 13.78 4.45 5.54
CA HIS A 114 12.58 5.15 6.02
C HIS A 114 11.27 4.44 5.63
N LEU A 115 11.18 3.92 4.40
CA LEU A 115 10.04 3.12 3.97
C LEU A 115 9.94 1.81 4.76
N HIS A 116 11.08 1.15 4.98
CA HIS A 116 11.17 -0.08 5.74
C HIS A 116 10.72 0.10 7.19
N ASP A 117 11.21 1.14 7.87
CA ASP A 117 10.82 1.50 9.23
C ASP A 117 9.31 1.78 9.30
N TYR A 118 8.81 2.61 8.39
CA TYR A 118 7.40 2.97 8.34
C TYR A 118 6.50 1.75 8.14
N ILE A 119 6.87 0.87 7.22
CA ILE A 119 6.06 -0.30 6.89
C ILE A 119 6.17 -1.38 7.95
N SER A 120 7.33 -1.49 8.59
CA SER A 120 7.47 -2.34 9.77
C SER A 120 6.59 -1.85 10.91
N GLU A 121 6.51 -0.54 11.16
CA GLU A 121 5.60 0.03 12.16
C GLU A 121 4.14 -0.33 11.86
N LEU A 122 3.69 -0.14 10.62
CA LEU A 122 2.34 -0.50 10.20
C LEU A 122 2.07 -2.00 10.30
N GLY A 123 2.99 -2.83 9.80
CA GLY A 123 2.85 -4.28 9.84
C GLY A 123 2.69 -4.82 11.26
N ASN A 124 3.50 -4.31 12.19
CA ASN A 124 3.40 -4.67 13.60
C ASN A 124 2.12 -4.15 14.26
N HIS A 125 1.76 -2.88 14.01
CA HIS A 125 0.61 -2.25 14.65
C HIS A 125 -0.72 -2.87 14.19
N PHE A 126 -0.83 -3.22 12.91
CA PHE A 126 -2.05 -3.74 12.30
C PHE A 126 -2.04 -5.27 12.10
N GLY A 127 -0.99 -5.96 12.56
CA GLY A 127 -0.91 -7.41 12.58
C GLY A 127 -0.84 -8.04 11.18
N ALA A 128 -0.11 -7.44 10.26
CA ALA A 128 0.23 -8.07 8.98
C ALA A 128 1.15 -9.26 9.23
N THR A 129 0.94 -10.37 8.52
CA THR A 129 1.81 -11.55 8.69
C THR A 129 3.14 -11.43 7.96
N GLN A 130 3.14 -10.69 6.83
CA GLN A 130 4.34 -10.31 6.11
C GLN A 130 4.22 -8.88 5.60
N TRP A 131 5.37 -8.22 5.47
CA TRP A 131 5.47 -6.97 4.74
C TRP A 131 6.76 -6.93 3.93
N PHE A 132 6.71 -6.41 2.71
CA PHE A 132 7.86 -6.40 1.82
C PHE A 132 7.77 -5.26 0.82
N ALA A 133 8.91 -4.91 0.23
CA ALA A 133 8.98 -3.98 -0.88
C ALA A 133 10.00 -4.45 -1.92
N GLY A 134 9.73 -4.15 -3.19
CA GLY A 134 10.60 -4.52 -4.29
C GLY A 134 10.22 -3.82 -5.59
N VAL A 135 10.97 -4.10 -6.65
CA VAL A 135 10.54 -3.74 -8.01
C VAL A 135 9.32 -4.59 -8.35
N GLU A 136 8.27 -3.94 -8.87
CA GLU A 136 7.01 -4.61 -9.22
C GLU A 136 7.25 -5.75 -10.23
N PRO A 137 6.67 -6.94 -10.00
CA PRO A 137 5.87 -7.31 -8.85
C PRO A 137 6.75 -7.70 -7.65
N ALA A 138 6.51 -7.08 -6.49
CA ALA A 138 7.25 -7.30 -5.25
C ALA A 138 7.08 -8.72 -4.68
N ILE A 139 6.17 -9.53 -5.23
CA ILE A 139 6.10 -10.97 -4.96
C ILE A 139 7.39 -11.69 -5.41
N ASP A 140 8.11 -11.18 -6.42
CA ASP A 140 9.42 -11.72 -6.81
C ASP A 140 10.47 -11.40 -5.75
N GLN A 141 10.81 -12.42 -4.95
CA GLN A 141 11.79 -12.30 -3.88
C GLN A 141 13.17 -11.82 -4.36
N LYS A 142 13.54 -12.04 -5.63
CA LYS A 142 14.87 -11.64 -6.14
C LYS A 142 15.00 -10.13 -6.35
N THR A 143 13.89 -9.43 -6.50
CA THR A 143 13.84 -7.98 -6.73
C THR A 143 13.39 -7.22 -5.48
N ARG A 144 13.26 -7.89 -4.34
CA ARG A 144 12.92 -7.26 -3.06
C ARG A 144 14.08 -6.48 -2.48
N PHE A 145 13.76 -5.30 -1.96
CA PHE A 145 14.62 -4.49 -1.11
C PHE A 145 14.58 -4.95 0.34
N PHE A 146 13.44 -5.46 0.80
CA PHE A 146 13.28 -6.05 2.13
C PHE A 146 12.09 -7.01 2.20
N THR A 147 12.12 -7.89 3.20
CA THR A 147 10.97 -8.69 3.67
C THR A 147 11.01 -8.72 5.19
N ASN A 148 9.92 -8.31 5.83
CA ASN A 148 9.82 -8.12 7.26
C ASN A 148 10.97 -7.25 7.78
N TYR A 149 11.84 -7.80 8.63
CA TYR A 149 13.02 -7.10 9.16
C TYR A 149 14.31 -7.38 8.38
N GLU A 150 14.25 -8.24 7.37
CA GLU A 150 15.41 -8.64 6.57
C GLU A 150 15.53 -7.74 5.33
N LEU A 151 16.72 -7.20 5.11
CA LEU A 151 17.03 -6.39 3.92
C LEU A 151 17.59 -7.28 2.79
N GLY A 152 17.38 -6.84 1.55
CA GLY A 152 17.79 -7.52 0.33
C GLY A 152 16.74 -8.50 -0.21
N PRO A 153 17.09 -9.26 -1.25
CA PRO A 153 18.43 -9.42 -1.85
C PRO A 153 18.86 -8.27 -2.78
N LEU A 154 17.93 -7.43 -3.25
CA LEU A 154 18.24 -6.28 -4.09
C LEU A 154 18.83 -5.16 -3.21
N LYS A 155 19.97 -4.63 -3.64
CA LYS A 155 20.63 -3.51 -2.97
C LYS A 155 20.47 -2.26 -3.84
N LEU A 156 20.28 -1.11 -3.19
CA LEU A 156 20.45 0.21 -3.81
C LEU A 156 21.89 0.69 -3.67
#